data_AF-A0A2A3MNM8-F1
#
_entry.id   AF-A0A2A3MNM8-F1
#
_cell.length_a   1.000
_cell.length_b   1.000
_cell.length_c   1.000
_cell.angle_alpha   90.00
_cell.angle_beta   90.00
_cell.angle_gamma   90.00
#
_symmetry.space_group_name_H-M   'P 1'
#
loop_
_entity.id
_entity.type
_entity.pdbx_description
1 polymer ?
#
loop_
_entity_poly.entity_id
_entity_poly.type
_entity_poly.pdbx_seq_one_letter_code
_entity_poly.pdbx_strand_id
1 'polypeptide(L)'
;ADLLRQIGMNVELAETDWGTVVQRRVSREPVEKGGWSIFHTYGSAMAYGHPGVASLVKGTGASGWFGWYESPRMEAMIQSWLEAPDEASRKSLAGQINALAQDDVATIPLGQFVARTAYRNNLSGFV
;
A
#
# COMPACT_ATOMS: atom_id res chain seq x y z
N ALA A 1 10.68 5.11 13.59
CA ALA A 1 10.46 4.28 14.79
C ALA A 1 10.07 5.12 16.01
N ASP A 2 10.65 6.31 16.19
CA ASP A 2 10.45 7.14 17.39
C ASP A 2 9.00 7.48 17.70
N LEU A 3 8.23 7.96 16.71
CA LEU A 3 6.81 8.27 16.91
C LEU A 3 6.01 7.04 17.40
N LEU A 4 6.27 5.86 16.83
CA LEU A 4 5.59 4.63 17.25
C LEU A 4 5.90 4.28 18.72
N ARG A 5 7.13 4.53 19.18
CA ARG A 5 7.50 4.37 20.59
C ARG A 5 6.85 5.42 21.49
N GLN A 6 6.78 6.67 21.03
CA GLN A 6 6.14 7.77 21.76
C GLN A 6 4.64 7.52 21.99
N ILE A 7 3.97 6.83 21.06
CA ILE A 7 2.57 6.41 21.23
C ILE A 7 2.41 5.07 21.96
N GLY A 8 3.48 4.54 22.55
CA GLY A 8 3.44 3.39 23.46
C GLY A 8 3.65 2.01 22.81
N MET A 9 4.06 1.94 21.55
CA MET A 9 4.36 0.65 20.91
C MET A 9 5.76 0.14 21.27
N ASN A 10 5.89 -1.17 21.51
CA ASN A 10 7.19 -1.84 21.62
C ASN A 10 7.77 -2.07 20.22
N VAL A 11 8.73 -1.23 19.79
CA VAL A 11 9.23 -1.22 18.40
C VAL A 11 10.75 -1.38 18.33
N GLU A 12 11.16 -2.44 17.63
CA GLU A 12 12.52 -2.64 17.14
C GLU A 12 12.63 -2.13 15.69
N LEU A 13 13.64 -1.30 15.39
CA LEU A 13 13.91 -0.86 14.03
C LEU A 13 14.90 -1.84 13.38
N ALA A 14 14.43 -2.63 12.43
CA ALA A 14 15.28 -3.46 11.59
C ALA A 14 15.67 -2.69 10.31
N GLU A 15 16.73 -1.90 10.38
CA GLU A 15 17.27 -1.15 9.23
C GLU A 15 18.07 -2.09 8.31
N THR A 16 17.69 -2.14 7.03
CA THR A 16 18.30 -3.05 6.04
C THR A 16 18.04 -2.56 4.62
N ASP A 17 18.72 -3.15 3.64
CA ASP A 17 18.52 -2.82 2.22
C ASP A 17 17.19 -3.37 1.67
N TRP A 18 16.79 -2.85 0.50
CA TRP A 18 15.52 -3.21 -0.11
C TRP A 18 15.44 -4.69 -0.51
N GLY A 19 16.55 -5.31 -0.93
CA GLY A 19 16.57 -6.73 -1.29
C GLY A 19 16.21 -7.62 -0.11
N THR A 20 16.76 -7.34 1.06
CA THR A 20 16.40 -8.03 2.30
C THR A 20 14.94 -7.79 2.69
N VAL A 21 14.40 -6.57 2.55
CA VAL A 21 12.96 -6.30 2.79
C VAL A 21 12.07 -7.13 1.87
N VAL A 22 12.40 -7.19 0.57
CA VAL A 22 11.63 -7.95 -0.43
C VAL A 22 11.56 -9.43 -0.10
N GLN A 23 12.66 -10.02 0.40
CA GLN A 23 12.68 -11.41 0.84
C GLN A 23 11.91 -11.62 2.15
N ARG A 24 12.14 -10.74 3.15
CA ARG A 24 11.54 -10.87 4.49
C ARG A 24 10.03 -10.70 4.48
N ARG A 25 9.49 -9.78 3.67
CA ARG A 25 8.04 -9.46 3.67
C ARG A 25 7.14 -10.63 3.24
N VAL A 26 7.71 -11.64 2.57
CA VAL A 26 7.01 -12.88 2.20
C VAL A 26 6.73 -13.76 3.44
N SER A 27 7.57 -13.66 4.48
CA SER A 27 7.42 -14.43 5.71
C SER A 27 6.17 -13.99 6.47
N ARG A 28 5.39 -14.98 6.91
CA ARG A 28 4.19 -14.82 7.76
C ARG A 28 4.39 -15.38 9.16
N GLU A 29 5.63 -15.78 9.47
CA GLU A 29 6.01 -16.28 10.78
C GLU A 29 5.99 -15.15 11.82
N PRO A 30 6.03 -15.47 13.11
CA PRO A 30 6.29 -14.50 14.17
C PRO A 30 7.63 -13.76 13.98
N VAL A 31 7.75 -12.58 14.58
CA VAL A 31 8.96 -11.73 14.45
C VAL A 31 10.23 -12.43 14.94
N GLU A 32 10.11 -13.31 15.93
CA GLU A 32 11.20 -14.13 16.50
C GLU A 32 11.73 -15.18 15.51
N LYS A 33 10.98 -15.46 14.44
CA LYS A 33 11.31 -16.42 13.39
C LYS A 33 11.51 -15.76 12.02
N GLY A 34 11.89 -14.47 12.02
CA GLY A 34 12.15 -13.71 10.79
C GLY A 34 10.89 -13.12 10.15
N GLY A 35 9.75 -13.13 10.85
CA GLY A 35 8.57 -12.36 10.49
C GLY A 35 8.75 -10.85 10.60
N TRP A 36 7.68 -10.12 10.39
CA TRP A 36 7.64 -8.66 10.45
C TRP A 36 6.24 -8.19 10.89
N SER A 37 6.16 -6.97 11.41
CA SER A 37 4.90 -6.36 11.84
C SER A 37 4.52 -5.14 10.99
N ILE A 38 5.50 -4.32 10.62
CA ILE A 38 5.31 -3.11 9.80
C ILE A 38 6.53 -2.97 8.87
N PHE A 39 6.32 -2.61 7.61
CA PHE A 39 7.40 -2.15 6.72
C PHE A 39 6.97 -0.92 5.93
N HIS A 40 7.94 -0.12 5.50
CA HIS A 40 7.70 1.06 4.67
C HIS A 40 7.95 0.69 3.21
N THR A 41 7.10 1.18 2.31
CA THR A 41 7.22 0.95 0.87
C THR A 41 6.73 2.17 0.12
N TYR A 42 7.06 2.22 -1.15
CA TYR A 42 6.46 3.14 -2.11
C TYR A 42 6.16 2.37 -3.41
N GLY A 43 5.43 3.01 -4.30
CA GLY A 43 5.08 2.49 -5.62
C GLY A 43 4.80 3.64 -6.57
N SER A 44 4.63 3.32 -7.85
CA SER A 44 4.24 4.35 -8.83
C SER A 44 2.84 4.86 -8.53
N ALA A 45 2.56 6.12 -8.85
CA ALA A 45 1.22 6.67 -8.72
C ALA A 45 0.17 5.85 -9.52
N MET A 46 0.58 5.27 -10.65
CA MET A 46 -0.27 4.39 -11.45
C MET A 46 -0.66 3.11 -10.71
N ALA A 47 0.24 2.53 -9.92
CA ALA A 47 -0.05 1.32 -9.15
C ALA A 47 -1.14 1.52 -8.08
N TYR A 48 -1.38 2.78 -7.67
CA TYR A 48 -2.35 3.15 -6.63
C TYR A 48 -3.45 4.08 -7.16
N GLY A 49 -3.57 4.23 -8.48
CA GLY A 49 -4.39 5.28 -9.09
C GLY A 49 -5.90 5.10 -8.92
N HIS A 50 -6.38 3.86 -8.76
CA HIS A 50 -7.81 3.56 -8.56
C HIS A 50 -8.03 2.19 -7.88
N PRO A 51 -9.24 1.92 -7.34
CA PRO A 51 -9.52 0.70 -6.57
C PRO A 51 -9.22 -0.61 -7.32
N GLY A 52 -9.50 -0.65 -8.63
CA GLY A 52 -9.25 -1.85 -9.45
C GLY A 52 -7.77 -2.28 -9.55
N VAL A 53 -6.80 -1.38 -9.41
CA VAL A 53 -5.35 -1.70 -9.49
C VAL A 53 -4.63 -1.63 -8.16
N ALA A 54 -5.14 -0.84 -7.21
CA ALA A 54 -4.49 -0.60 -5.92
C ALA A 54 -4.49 -1.86 -5.04
N SER A 55 -3.45 -2.68 -5.15
CA SER A 55 -3.30 -3.95 -4.40
C SER A 55 -3.36 -3.79 -2.87
N LEU A 56 -3.00 -2.61 -2.36
CA LEU A 56 -2.98 -2.25 -0.94
C LEU A 56 -4.37 -2.28 -0.29
N VAL A 57 -5.43 -2.10 -1.07
CA VAL A 57 -6.80 -1.96 -0.56
C VAL A 57 -7.73 -3.06 -1.07
N LYS A 58 -7.23 -4.13 -1.70
CA LYS A 58 -8.13 -5.13 -2.32
C LYS A 58 -8.80 -6.08 -1.33
N GLY A 59 -8.15 -6.37 -0.20
CA GLY A 59 -8.72 -7.28 0.79
C GLY A 59 -8.72 -8.76 0.40
N THR A 60 -7.84 -9.20 -0.51
CA THR A 60 -7.80 -10.61 -1.01
C THR A 60 -7.03 -11.57 -0.08
N GLY A 61 -6.81 -11.16 1.17
CA GLY A 61 -6.13 -11.95 2.19
C GLY A 61 -4.72 -12.35 1.81
N ALA A 62 -4.35 -13.60 2.09
CA ALA A 62 -3.01 -14.10 1.87
C ALA A 62 -2.57 -14.20 0.40
N SER A 63 -3.52 -14.13 -0.54
CA SER A 63 -3.22 -14.11 -1.99
C SER A 63 -2.89 -12.71 -2.51
N GLY A 64 -3.12 -11.68 -1.70
CA GLY A 64 -2.96 -10.27 -2.05
C GLY A 64 -1.59 -9.69 -1.76
N TRP A 65 -1.60 -8.37 -1.52
CA TRP A 65 -0.41 -7.66 -1.08
C TRP A 65 0.03 -8.13 0.33
N PHE A 66 1.30 -7.93 0.64
CA PHE A 66 1.88 -8.27 1.94
C PHE A 66 1.12 -7.59 3.08
N GLY A 67 0.93 -8.33 4.19
CA GLY A 67 0.11 -7.90 5.33
C GLY A 67 -1.19 -8.70 5.48
N TRP A 68 -1.52 -9.53 4.48
CA TRP A 68 -2.61 -10.53 4.54
C TRP A 68 -3.98 -9.92 4.88
N TYR A 69 -4.19 -8.67 4.50
CA TYR A 69 -5.44 -7.96 4.70
C TYR A 69 -6.57 -8.65 3.92
N GLU A 70 -7.59 -9.11 4.65
CA GLU A 70 -8.75 -9.80 4.13
C GLU A 70 -10.02 -8.98 4.41
N SER A 71 -10.79 -8.67 3.37
CA SER A 71 -12.04 -7.92 3.50
C SER A 71 -12.98 -8.27 2.34
N PRO A 72 -13.89 -9.25 2.53
CA PRO A 72 -14.89 -9.60 1.53
C PRO A 72 -15.79 -8.42 1.14
N ARG A 73 -16.02 -7.50 2.09
CA ARG A 73 -16.75 -6.25 1.87
C ARG A 73 -16.02 -5.36 0.87
N MET A 74 -14.72 -5.20 1.03
CA MET A 74 -13.90 -4.39 0.13
C MET A 74 -13.89 -4.97 -1.28
N GLU A 75 -13.73 -6.29 -1.41
CA GLU A 75 -13.79 -6.99 -2.70
C GLU A 75 -15.13 -6.74 -3.41
N ALA A 76 -16.26 -6.90 -2.70
CA ALA A 76 -17.59 -6.65 -3.25
C ALA A 76 -17.80 -5.18 -3.69
N MET A 77 -17.27 -4.22 -2.93
CA MET A 77 -17.34 -2.81 -3.29
C MET A 77 -16.49 -2.48 -4.52
N ILE A 78 -15.29 -3.05 -4.63
CA ILE A 78 -14.44 -2.92 -5.83
C ILE A 78 -15.13 -3.53 -7.04
N GLN A 79 -15.79 -4.68 -6.89
CA GLN A 79 -16.57 -5.29 -7.98
C GLN A 79 -17.71 -4.36 -8.43
N SER A 80 -18.46 -3.80 -7.48
CA SER A 80 -19.53 -2.83 -7.78
C SER A 80 -18.99 -1.57 -8.46
N TRP A 81 -17.77 -1.13 -8.09
CA TRP A 81 -17.10 0.01 -8.73
C TRP A 81 -16.72 -0.28 -10.19
N LEU A 82 -16.28 -1.51 -10.49
CA LEU A 82 -15.98 -1.96 -11.86
C LEU A 82 -17.23 -2.03 -12.74
N GLU A 83 -18.35 -2.46 -12.15
CA GLU A 83 -19.65 -2.62 -12.83
C GLU A 83 -20.48 -1.33 -12.88
N ALA A 84 -19.99 -0.23 -12.28
CA ALA A 84 -20.73 1.02 -12.16
C ALA A 84 -21.15 1.58 -13.54
N PRO A 85 -22.43 1.95 -13.73
CA PRO A 85 -23.01 2.26 -15.04
C PRO A 85 -22.53 3.62 -15.60
N ASP A 86 -22.07 4.51 -14.74
CA ASP A 86 -21.62 5.85 -15.11
C ASP A 86 -20.53 6.37 -14.16
N GLU A 87 -19.93 7.49 -14.56
CA GLU A 87 -18.82 8.11 -13.81
C GLU A 87 -19.24 8.63 -12.44
N ALA A 88 -20.47 9.13 -12.29
CA ALA A 88 -20.96 9.67 -11.01
C ALA A 88 -21.08 8.56 -9.96
N SER A 89 -21.66 7.42 -10.34
CA SER A 89 -21.78 6.20 -9.53
C SER A 89 -20.39 5.66 -9.17
N ARG A 90 -19.48 5.61 -10.15
CA ARG A 90 -18.10 5.16 -9.97
C ARG A 90 -17.33 6.05 -9.00
N LYS A 91 -17.50 7.38 -9.08
CA LYS A 91 -16.88 8.34 -8.16
C LYS A 91 -17.42 8.22 -6.74
N SER A 92 -18.73 8.05 -6.59
CA SER A 92 -19.37 7.80 -5.28
C SER A 92 -18.83 6.54 -4.62
N LEU A 93 -18.76 5.43 -5.37
CA LEU A 93 -18.22 4.16 -4.88
C LEU A 93 -16.73 4.27 -4.53
N ALA A 94 -15.93 5.00 -5.32
CA ALA A 94 -14.52 5.24 -4.99
C ALA A 94 -14.35 5.96 -3.65
N GLY A 95 -15.21 6.93 -3.34
CA GLY A 95 -15.21 7.62 -2.05
C GLY A 95 -15.52 6.68 -0.88
N GLN A 96 -16.51 5.79 -1.04
CA GLN A 96 -16.87 4.80 -0.03
C GLN A 96 -15.78 3.74 0.17
N ILE A 97 -15.15 3.29 -0.91
CA ILE A 97 -13.98 2.39 -0.87
C ILE A 97 -12.83 3.05 -0.11
N ASN A 98 -12.53 4.31 -0.41
CA ASN A 98 -11.50 5.04 0.31
C ASN A 98 -11.83 5.17 1.79
N ALA A 99 -13.07 5.48 2.16
CA ALA A 99 -13.49 5.53 3.56
C ALA A 99 -13.27 4.18 4.27
N LEU A 100 -13.71 3.08 3.66
CA LEU A 100 -13.50 1.74 4.24
C LEU A 100 -12.00 1.40 4.36
N ALA A 101 -11.17 1.78 3.40
CA ALA A 101 -9.72 1.56 3.49
C ALA A 101 -9.08 2.33 4.66
N GLN A 102 -9.60 3.51 5.00
CA GLN A 102 -9.16 4.29 6.16
C GLN A 102 -9.69 3.72 7.48
N ASP A 103 -10.87 3.08 7.48
CA ASP A 103 -11.41 2.39 8.66
C ASP A 103 -10.65 1.09 8.94
N ASP A 104 -10.30 0.33 7.90
CA ASP A 104 -9.60 -0.96 8.02
C ASP A 104 -8.10 -0.80 8.32
N VAL A 105 -7.49 0.33 7.94
CA VAL A 105 -6.08 0.70 8.22
C VAL A 105 -5.07 -0.39 7.82
N ALA A 106 -5.34 -1.14 6.75
CA ALA A 106 -4.41 -2.16 6.22
C ALA A 106 -3.09 -1.55 5.71
N THR A 107 -3.11 -0.26 5.34
CA THR A 107 -1.95 0.53 4.98
C THR A 107 -2.19 1.99 5.37
N ILE A 108 -1.14 2.68 5.83
CA ILE A 108 -1.20 4.10 6.18
C ILE A 108 -0.51 4.92 5.08
N PRO A 109 -1.23 5.75 4.30
CA PRO A 109 -0.62 6.64 3.32
C PRO A 109 0.21 7.72 4.01
N LEU A 110 1.52 7.77 3.73
CA LEU A 110 2.41 8.77 4.33
C LEU A 110 2.59 10.03 3.47
N GLY A 111 2.25 9.96 2.18
CA GLY A 111 2.33 11.09 1.26
C GLY A 111 2.72 10.67 -0.16
N GLN A 112 3.05 11.68 -0.95
CA GLN A 112 3.50 11.53 -2.33
C GLN A 112 4.83 12.28 -2.51
N PHE A 113 5.69 11.74 -3.36
CA PHE A 113 6.94 12.37 -3.74
C PHE A 113 7.19 12.21 -5.23
N VAL A 114 7.99 13.12 -5.79
CA VAL A 114 8.47 13.03 -7.18
C VAL A 114 9.93 12.63 -7.14
N ALA A 115 10.27 11.52 -7.80
CA ALA A 115 11.66 11.13 -7.98
C ALA A 115 12.36 12.18 -8.86
N ARG A 116 13.45 12.76 -8.36
CA ARG A 116 14.26 13.72 -9.13
C ARG A 116 15.36 12.95 -9.84
N THR A 117 15.34 13.01 -11.17
CA THR A 117 16.39 12.40 -12.01
C THR A 117 17.39 13.46 -12.41
N ALA A 118 18.68 13.17 -12.24
CA ALA A 118 19.76 14.02 -12.73
C ALA A 118 20.27 13.46 -14.07
N TYR A 119 20.37 14.33 -15.07
CA TYR A 119 20.92 14.02 -16.38
C TYR A 119 22.26 14.74 -16.56
N ARG A 120 23.14 14.20 -17.42
CA ARG A 120 24.32 14.96 -17.87
C ARG A 120 23.86 16.20 -18.62
N ASN A 121 24.58 17.30 -18.48
CA ASN A 121 24.23 18.61 -19.04
C ASN A 121 24.19 18.66 -20.58
N ASN A 122 24.78 17.66 -21.26
CA ASN A 122 24.83 17.56 -22.71
C ASN A 122 23.75 16.63 -23.29
N LEU A 123 22.86 16.08 -22.46
CA LEU A 123 21.73 15.27 -22.92
C LEU A 123 20.45 16.13 -22.95
N SER A 124 19.66 16.00 -24.01
CA SER A 124 18.41 16.73 -24.24
C SER A 124 17.28 15.79 -24.68
N GLY A 125 16.02 16.21 -24.54
CA GLY A 125 14.86 15.48 -25.05
C GLY A 125 14.21 14.49 -24.07
N PHE A 126 14.50 14.59 -22.76
CA PHE A 126 13.76 13.85 -21.74
C PHE A 126 12.44 14.56 -21.41
N VAL A 127 11.40 13.76 -21.15
CA VAL A 127 10.07 14.17 -20.69
C VAL A 127 9.76 13.40 -19.41
#